data_AF-A0A938N2E5-F1
#
_entry.id   AF-A0A938N2E5-F1
#
_cell.length_a   1.000
_cell.length_b   1.000
_cell.length_c   1.000
_cell.angle_alpha   90.00
_cell.angle_beta   90.00
_cell.angle_gamma   90.00
#
_symmetry.space_group_name_H-M   'P 1'
#
loop_
_entity.id
_entity.type
_entity.pdbx_description
1 polymer ?
#
loop_
_entity_poly.entity_id
_entity_poly.type
_entity_poly.pdbx_seq_one_letter_code
_entity_poly.pdbx_strand_id
1 'polypeptide(L)'
;TSKKTTAFIQSQRRLHVFHLPSYSPDWNPDEKVWNHLKHQELKGHKAKTKDELTFLTHTKLKKMSDDPELVRGIYFRCCIADLFH
;
A
#
# COMPACT_ATOMS: atom_id res chain seq x y z
N THR A 1 9.29 -1.80 17.76
CA THR A 1 9.63 -0.46 17.24
C THR A 1 10.88 0.07 17.91
N SER A 2 11.83 0.63 17.15
CA SER A 2 13.05 1.21 17.72
C SER A 2 12.74 2.44 18.58
N LYS A 3 13.52 2.68 19.64
CA LYS A 3 13.37 3.85 20.54
C LYS A 3 13.34 5.17 19.77
N LYS A 4 14.15 5.30 18.71
CA LYS A 4 14.18 6.50 17.85
C LYS A 4 12.86 6.73 17.12
N THR A 5 12.26 5.67 16.57
CA THR A 5 10.97 5.75 15.86
C THR A 5 9.84 6.10 16.82
N THR A 6 9.81 5.51 18.02
CA THR A 6 8.80 5.84 19.03
C THR A 6 8.89 7.30 19.47
N ALA A 7 10.08 7.82 19.73
CA ALA A 7 10.28 9.22 20.10
C ALA A 7 9.83 10.19 18.99
N PHE A 8 10.09 9.83 17.72
CA PHE A 8 9.59 10.59 16.57
C PHE A 8 8.06 10.58 16.51
N ILE A 9 7.42 9.40 16.63
CA ILE A 9 5.96 9.30 16.60
C ILE A 9 5.34 10.15 17.72
N GLN A 10 5.89 10.07 18.93
CA GLN A 10 5.42 10.84 20.08
C GLN A 10 5.55 12.36 19.91
N SER A 11 6.52 12.84 19.11
CA SER A 11 6.68 14.28 18.85
C SER A 11 5.66 14.82 17.83
N GLN A 12 5.00 13.95 17.05
CA GLN A 12 4.06 14.35 16.01
C GLN A 12 2.61 14.41 16.54
N ARG A 13 2.07 15.62 16.71
CA ARG A 13 0.70 15.83 17.22
C ARG A 13 -0.42 15.28 16.33
N ARG A 14 -0.18 15.10 15.03
CA ARG A 14 -1.19 14.71 14.03
C ARG A 14 -0.95 13.32 13.42
N LEU A 15 -0.02 12.55 13.97
CA LEU A 15 0.28 11.20 13.50
C LEU A 15 -0.45 10.18 14.37
N HIS A 16 -1.42 9.48 13.80
CA HIS A 16 -2.06 8.33 14.44
C HIS A 16 -1.43 7.05 13.91
N VAL A 17 -1.15 6.10 14.81
CA VAL A 17 -0.53 4.81 14.46
C VAL A 17 -1.48 3.70 14.83
N PHE A 18 -1.72 2.79 13.88
CA PHE A 18 -2.51 1.58 14.09
C PHE A 18 -1.58 0.42 14.44
N HIS A 19 -2.04 -0.43 15.36
CA HIS A 19 -1.33 -1.67 15.67
C HIS A 19 -1.80 -2.77 14.71
N LEU A 20 -0.86 -3.35 13.96
CA LEU A 20 -1.08 -4.53 13.15
C LEU A 20 -0.52 -5.75 13.90
N PRO A 21 -1.31 -6.82 14.10
CA PRO A 21 -0.80 -8.04 14.70
C PRO A 21 0.31 -8.67 13.85
N SER A 22 1.19 -9.45 14.49
CA SER A 22 2.23 -10.19 13.79
C SER A 22 1.63 -11.16 12.77
N TYR A 23 2.28 -11.31 11.61
CA TYR A 23 1.85 -12.21 10.53
C TYR A 23 0.43 -11.94 9.99
N SER A 24 -0.02 -10.68 10.00
CA SER A 24 -1.34 -10.29 9.46
C SER A 24 -1.25 -9.47 8.16
N PRO A 25 -0.71 -10.03 7.05
CA PRO A 25 -0.60 -9.30 5.79
C PRO A 25 -1.97 -8.97 5.19
N ASP A 26 -3.01 -9.77 5.45
CA ASP A 26 -4.36 -9.54 4.93
C ASP A 26 -5.01 -8.26 5.47
N TRP A 27 -4.59 -7.86 6.67
CA TRP A 27 -5.06 -6.67 7.37
C TRP A 27 -4.28 -5.40 6.96
N ASN A 28 -3.22 -5.55 6.17
CA ASN A 28 -2.48 -4.41 5.63
C ASN A 28 -3.01 -4.04 4.23
N PRO A 29 -3.74 -2.92 4.07
CA PRO A 29 -4.29 -2.52 2.77
C PRO A 29 -3.19 -2.26 1.73
N ASP A 30 -1.98 -1.90 2.16
CA ASP A 30 -0.85 -1.69 1.27
C ASP A 30 -0.49 -2.97 0.50
N GLU A 31 -0.62 -4.16 1.12
CA GLU A 31 -0.42 -5.44 0.42
C GLU A 31 -1.41 -5.62 -0.73
N LYS A 32 -2.66 -5.16 -0.57
CA LYS A 32 -3.65 -5.22 -1.64
C LYS A 32 -3.34 -4.20 -2.76
N VAL A 33 -2.80 -3.02 -2.41
CA VAL A 33 -2.30 -2.04 -3.40
C VAL A 33 -1.14 -2.63 -4.20
N TRP A 34 -0.17 -3.26 -3.54
CA TRP A 34 0.97 -3.90 -4.20
C TRP A 34 0.54 -5.04 -5.12
N ASN A 35 -0.42 -5.86 -4.67
CA ASN A 35 -0.98 -6.91 -5.48
C ASN A 35 -1.68 -6.36 -6.74
N HIS A 36 -2.45 -5.28 -6.62
CA HIS A 36 -3.09 -4.63 -7.78
C HIS A 36 -2.05 -4.06 -8.75
N LEU A 37 -1.05 -3.34 -8.22
CA LEU A 37 0.03 -2.78 -9.02
C LEU A 37 0.76 -3.86 -9.83
N LYS A 38 1.16 -4.95 -9.18
CA LYS A 38 1.93 -6.03 -9.82
C LYS A 38 1.12 -6.82 -10.85
N HIS A 39 -0.11 -7.19 -10.51
CA HIS A 39 -0.90 -8.12 -11.34
C HIS A 39 -1.83 -7.44 -12.33
N GLN A 40 -2.13 -6.15 -12.16
CA GLN A 40 -2.99 -5.38 -13.06
C GLN A 40 -2.20 -4.29 -13.79
N GLU A 41 -1.61 -3.34 -13.06
CA GLU A 41 -1.00 -2.17 -13.69
C GLU A 41 0.33 -2.44 -14.41
N LEU A 42 1.14 -3.32 -13.83
CA LEU A 42 2.43 -3.73 -14.36
C LEU A 42 2.33 -5.04 -15.15
N LYS A 43 1.13 -5.58 -15.36
CA LYS A 43 0.95 -6.83 -16.10
C LYS A 43 1.53 -6.70 -17.52
N GLY A 44 2.49 -7.56 -17.85
CA GLY A 44 3.12 -7.56 -19.17
C GLY A 44 4.04 -6.36 -19.45
N HIS A 45 4.53 -5.66 -18.41
CA HIS A 45 5.54 -4.63 -18.61
C HIS A 45 6.80 -5.20 -19.29
N LYS A 46 7.46 -4.37 -20.10
CA LYS A 46 8.68 -4.76 -20.83
C LYS A 46 9.96 -4.08 -20.31
N ALA A 47 9.88 -3.40 -19.16
CA ALA A 47 11.04 -2.79 -18.52
C ALA A 47 12.17 -3.83 -18.35
N LYS A 48 13.37 -3.49 -18.82
CA LYS A 48 14.55 -4.37 -18.81
C LYS A 48 15.59 -3.93 -17.78
N THR A 49 15.48 -2.69 -17.30
CA THR A 49 16.38 -2.12 -16.30
C THR A 49 15.61 -1.76 -15.03
N LYS A 50 16.35 -1.65 -13.93
CA LYS A 50 15.80 -1.21 -12.64
C LYS A 50 15.21 0.20 -12.72
N ASP A 51 15.86 1.09 -13.47
CA ASP A 51 15.44 2.49 -13.59
C ASP A 51 14.14 2.60 -14.39
N GLU A 52 14.02 1.86 -15.50
CA GLU A 52 12.77 1.76 -16.27
C GLU A 52 11.63 1.20 -15.41
N LEU A 53 11.90 0.15 -14.64
CA LEU A 53 10.88 -0.43 -13.76
C LEU A 53 10.47 0.55 -12.66
N THR A 54 11.41 1.27 -12.07
CA THR A 54 11.15 2.27 -11.02
C THR A 54 10.29 3.41 -11.57
N PHE A 55 10.66 3.96 -12.73
CA PHE A 55 9.91 5.01 -13.41
C PHE A 55 8.49 4.56 -13.75
N LEU A 56 8.34 3.35 -14.31
CA LEU A 56 7.03 2.80 -14.66
C LEU A 56 6.18 2.59 -13.40
N THR A 57 6.75 1.99 -12.36
CA THR A 57 6.08 1.76 -11.07
C THR A 57 5.56 3.06 -10.47
N HIS A 58 6.41 4.11 -10.43
CA HIS A 58 6.02 5.41 -9.91
C HIS A 58 4.90 6.05 -10.75
N THR A 59 5.00 5.97 -12.07
CA THR A 59 3.97 6.49 -12.98
C THR A 59 2.63 5.79 -12.76
N LYS A 60 2.64 4.47 -12.61
CA LYS A 60 1.44 3.66 -12.37
C LYS A 60 0.83 3.93 -10.99
N LEU A 61 1.65 4.00 -9.94
CA LEU A 61 1.19 4.35 -8.60
C LEU A 61 0.54 5.74 -8.58
N LYS A 62 1.14 6.73 -9.26
CA LYS A 62 0.55 8.06 -9.38
C LYS A 62 -0.81 8.01 -10.08
N LYS A 63 -0.90 7.27 -11.20
CA LYS A 63 -2.18 7.08 -11.89
C LYS A 63 -3.23 6.42 -11.00
N MET A 64 -2.83 5.41 -10.21
CA MET A 64 -3.73 4.76 -9.25
C MET A 64 -4.19 5.74 -8.15
N SER A 65 -3.29 6.60 -7.63
CA SER A 65 -3.67 7.58 -6.60
C SER A 65 -4.60 8.66 -7.13
N ASP A 66 -4.53 8.96 -8.43
CA ASP A 66 -5.42 9.91 -9.10
C ASP A 66 -6.83 9.32 -9.36
N ASP A 67 -7.05 8.04 -9.07
CA ASP A 67 -8.36 7.35 -9.14
C ASP A 67 -8.88 6.98 -7.73
N PRO A 68 -9.69 7.85 -7.11
CA PRO A 68 -10.23 7.60 -5.78
C PRO A 68 -11.20 6.42 -5.69
N GLU A 69 -11.84 6.01 -6.80
CA GLU A 69 -12.74 4.86 -6.79
C GLU A 69 -11.95 3.55 -6.72
N LEU A 70 -10.87 3.45 -7.49
CA LEU A 70 -9.94 2.34 -7.43
C LEU A 70 -9.32 2.20 -6.03
N VAL A 71 -8.77 3.29 -5.48
CA VAL A 71 -8.12 3.27 -4.16
C VAL A 71 -9.12 2.87 -3.07
N ARG A 72 -10.32 3.47 -3.07
CA ARG A 72 -11.38 3.08 -2.13
C ARG A 72 -11.74 1.60 -2.28
N GLY A 73 -11.92 1.12 -3.52
CA GLY A 73 -12.24 -0.28 -3.78
C GLY A 73 -11.19 -1.27 -3.26
N ILE A 74 -9.90 -0.92 -3.36
CA ILE A 74 -8.79 -1.73 -2.82
C ILE A 74 -8.85 -1.77 -1.28
N TYR A 75 -9.02 -0.61 -0.64
CA TYR A 75 -9.08 -0.51 0.83
C TYR A 75 -10.34 -1.18 1.41
N PHE A 76 -11.51 -1.00 0.78
CA PHE A 76 -12.74 -1.68 1.23
C PHE A 76 -12.64 -3.20 1.16
N ARG A 77 -11.99 -3.76 0.12
CA ARG A 77 -11.75 -5.21 0.03
C ARG A 77 -10.80 -5.74 1.11
N CYS A 78 -9.89 -4.92 1.62
CA CYS A 78 -9.04 -5.26 2.76
C CYS A 78 -9.83 -5.27 4.08
N CYS A 79 -10.72 -4.29 4.30
CA CYS A 79 -11.43 -4.16 5.57
C CYS A 79 -12.73 -4.99 5.68
N ILE A 80 -13.44 -5.23 4.57
CA ILE A 80 -14.75 -5.91 4.58
C ILE A 80 -14.62 -7.43 4.52
N ALA A 81 -13.63 -7.96 3.79
CA ALA A 81 -13.48 -9.42 3.62
C ALA A 81 -13.23 -10.15 4.95
N ASP A 82 -12.63 -9.47 5.93
CA ASP A 82 -12.30 -10.04 7.24
C ASP A 82 -13.33 -9.69 8.34
N LEU A 83 -14.29 -8.79 8.08
CA LEU A 83 -15.32 -8.37 9.06
C LEU A 83 -16.62 -9.21 8.96
N PHE A 84 -16.80 -9.96 7.87
CA PHE A 84 -17.99 -10.78 7.60
C PHE A 84 -17.70 -12.29 7.52
N HIS A 85 -16.60 -12.74 8.13
CA HIS A 85 -16.39 -14.15 8.47
C HIS A 85 -16.71 -14.39 9.96
#